data_AF-A0A7J4KLT6-F1
#
_entry.id   AF-A0A7J4KLT6-F1
#
_cell.length_a   1.000
_cell.length_b   1.000
_cell.length_c   1.000
_cell.angle_alpha   90.00
_cell.angle_beta   90.00
_cell.angle_gamma   90.00
#
_symmetry.space_group_name_H-M   'P 1'
#
loop_
_entity.id
_entity.type
_entity.pdbx_description
1 polymer ?
#
loop_
_entity_poly.entity_id
_entity_poly.type
_entity_poly.pdbx_seq_one_letter_code
_entity_poly.pdbx_strand_id
1 'polypeptide(L)'
;MTFLNKNKVVGLAVAFIMGGAASKLVSALVADIIMPVIGVLIPGGDWRAIPLQVGPVKFLIGDFAGALIDFVIIALVIFLIVKYMVKEDAK
;
A
#
# COMPACT_ATOMS: atom_id res chain seq x y z
N MET A 1 -20.16 1.80 -30.63
CA MET A 1 -19.17 2.90 -30.66
C MET A 1 -19.72 4.22 -30.05
N THR A 2 -20.94 4.65 -30.35
CA THR A 2 -21.48 5.98 -29.96
C THR A 2 -21.75 6.20 -28.45
N PHE A 3 -21.92 5.12 -27.66
CA PHE A 3 -22.13 5.21 -26.20
C PHE A 3 -20.82 5.34 -25.39
N LEU A 4 -19.74 4.71 -25.85
CA LEU A 4 -18.43 4.73 -25.19
C LEU A 4 -17.74 6.10 -25.28
N ASN A 5 -17.88 6.78 -26.43
CA ASN A 5 -17.28 8.10 -26.65
C ASN A 5 -18.09 9.24 -25.99
N LYS A 6 -19.42 9.11 -25.85
CA LYS A 6 -20.26 10.16 -25.24
C LYS A 6 -20.13 10.27 -23.72
N ASN A 7 -19.82 9.17 -23.02
CA ASN A 7 -19.89 9.12 -21.56
C ASN A 7 -18.53 9.21 -20.84
N LYS A 8 -17.42 9.49 -21.55
CA LYS A 8 -16.05 9.46 -21.01
C LYS A 8 -15.67 8.15 -20.28
N VAL A 9 -16.45 7.07 -20.46
CA VAL A 9 -16.31 5.79 -19.76
C VAL A 9 -14.99 5.12 -20.07
N VAL A 10 -14.46 5.32 -21.29
CA VAL A 10 -13.14 4.82 -21.68
C VAL A 10 -12.03 5.46 -20.83
N GLY A 11 -12.10 6.76 -20.57
CA GLY A 11 -11.14 7.45 -19.70
C GLY A 11 -11.21 6.99 -18.24
N LEU A 12 -12.41 6.77 -17.72
CA LEU A 12 -12.62 6.23 -16.38
C LEU A 12 -12.07 4.79 -16.25
N ALA A 13 -12.31 3.94 -17.26
CA ALA A 13 -11.81 2.57 -17.28
C ALA A 13 -10.28 2.51 -17.28
N VAL A 14 -9.62 3.35 -18.10
CA VAL A 14 -8.16 3.44 -18.14
C VAL A 14 -7.60 3.94 -16.82
N ALA A 15 -8.21 4.99 -16.23
CA ALA A 15 -7.79 5.52 -14.93
C ALA A 15 -7.88 4.48 -13.81
N PHE A 16 -8.96 3.68 -13.79
CA PHE A 16 -9.15 2.64 -12.79
C PHE A 16 -8.14 1.50 -12.93
N ILE A 17 -7.92 1.00 -14.15
CA ILE A 17 -6.94 -0.05 -14.42
C ILE A 17 -5.52 0.42 -14.08
N MET A 18 -5.16 1.64 -14.49
CA MET A 18 -3.85 2.23 -14.20
C MET A 18 -3.67 2.48 -12.70
N GLY A 19 -4.71 2.98 -12.01
CA GLY A 19 -4.69 3.18 -10.56
C GLY A 19 -4.49 1.87 -9.79
N GLY A 20 -5.17 0.79 -10.22
CA GLY A 20 -4.98 -0.54 -9.64
C GLY A 20 -3.56 -1.10 -9.86
N ALA A 21 -3.00 -0.91 -11.06
CA ALA A 21 -1.65 -1.35 -11.38
C ALA A 21 -0.58 -0.55 -10.61
N ALA A 22 -0.73 0.78 -10.52
CA ALA A 22 0.17 1.65 -9.76
C ALA A 22 0.16 1.30 -8.26
N SER A 23 -1.02 1.05 -7.69
CA SER A 23 -1.14 0.61 -6.29
C SER A 23 -0.38 -0.70 -6.05
N LYS A 24 -0.52 -1.69 -6.94
CA LYS A 24 0.24 -2.95 -6.85
C LYS A 24 1.76 -2.74 -6.93
N LEU A 25 2.22 -1.88 -7.84
CA LEU A 25 3.64 -1.54 -7.96
C LEU A 25 4.20 -0.95 -6.67
N VAL A 26 3.47 0.01 -6.06
CA VAL A 26 3.91 0.65 -4.83
C VAL A 26 3.87 -0.33 -3.66
N SER A 27 2.84 -1.17 -3.56
CA SER A 27 2.78 -2.22 -2.54
C SER A 27 3.96 -3.19 -2.65
N ALA A 28 4.36 -3.58 -3.87
CA ALA A 28 5.53 -4.43 -4.09
C ALA A 28 6.83 -3.71 -3.67
N LEU A 29 7.00 -2.44 -4.05
CA LEU A 29 8.13 -1.61 -3.60
C LEU A 29 8.24 -1.56 -2.07
N VAL A 30 7.10 -1.41 -1.39
CA VAL A 30 7.10 -1.38 0.08
C VAL A 30 7.41 -2.76 0.66
N ALA A 31 6.74 -3.81 0.20
CA ALA A 31 6.91 -5.16 0.72
C ALA A 31 8.31 -5.74 0.46
N ASP A 32 8.88 -5.47 -0.71
CA ASP A 32 10.11 -6.13 -1.17
C ASP A 32 11.37 -5.31 -0.89
N ILE A 33 11.26 -3.98 -0.73
CA ILE A 33 12.42 -3.10 -0.53
C ILE A 33 12.36 -2.38 0.82
N ILE A 34 11.24 -1.71 1.13
CA ILE A 34 11.14 -0.92 2.37
C ILE A 34 11.07 -1.83 3.61
N MET A 35 10.24 -2.87 3.56
CA MET A 35 9.99 -3.76 4.69
C MET A 35 11.23 -4.56 5.12
N PRO A 36 12.06 -5.12 4.21
CA PRO A 36 13.33 -5.73 4.60
C PRO A 36 14.30 -4.74 5.25
N VAL A 37 14.37 -3.50 4.75
CA VAL A 37 15.22 -2.45 5.33
C VAL A 37 14.76 -2.08 6.75
N ILE A 38 13.45 -1.97 6.96
CA ILE A 38 12.88 -1.73 8.30
C ILE A 38 13.08 -2.96 9.21
N GLY A 39 12.94 -4.17 8.67
CA GLY A 39 13.13 -5.42 9.40
C GLY A 39 14.57 -5.66 9.86
N VAL A 40 15.56 -5.12 9.14
CA VAL A 40 16.96 -5.10 9.58
C VAL A 40 17.17 -4.12 10.76
N LEU A 41 16.41 -3.02 10.81
CA LEU A 41 16.50 -2.01 11.87
C LEU A 41 15.72 -2.38 13.14
N ILE A 42 14.67 -3.19 13.01
CA ILE A 42 13.86 -3.72 14.13
C ILE A 42 14.03 -5.26 14.14
N PRO A 43 15.08 -5.78 14.79
CA PRO A 43 15.30 -7.23 14.85
C PRO A 43 14.18 -7.87 15.66
N GLY A 44 13.36 -8.68 15.00
CA GLY A 44 12.32 -9.50 15.64
C GLY A 44 10.90 -9.02 15.36
N GLY A 45 10.45 -9.08 14.10
CA GLY A 45 9.04 -8.93 13.71
C GLY A 45 8.04 -9.87 14.42
N ASP A 46 8.48 -10.61 15.44
CA ASP A 46 7.72 -11.45 16.36
C ASP A 46 6.56 -10.71 17.03
N TRP A 47 6.62 -9.37 17.16
CA TRP A 47 5.50 -8.57 17.68
C TRP A 47 4.23 -8.67 16.80
N ARG A 48 4.39 -8.94 15.50
CA ARG A 48 3.27 -9.20 14.58
C ARG A 48 2.65 -10.58 14.81
N ALA A 49 3.44 -11.53 15.29
CA ALA A 49 3.00 -12.89 15.53
C ALA A 49 2.44 -13.11 16.95
N ILE A 50 2.44 -12.10 17.83
CA ILE A 50 1.93 -12.23 19.22
C ILE A 50 0.43 -12.51 19.18
N PRO A 51 -0.01 -13.72 19.54
CA PRO A 51 -1.42 -14.03 19.65
C PRO A 51 -1.89 -13.71 21.07
N LEU A 52 -2.91 -12.84 21.20
CA LEU A 52 -3.64 -12.71 22.46
C LEU A 52 -4.66 -13.84 22.52
N GLN A 53 -4.34 -14.89 23.29
CA GLN A 53 -5.26 -15.99 23.56
C GLN A 53 -6.17 -15.64 24.74
N VAL A 54 -7.47 -15.62 24.48
CA VAL A 54 -8.50 -15.55 25.51
C VAL A 54 -9.34 -16.82 25.37
N GLY A 55 -9.00 -17.86 26.14
CA GLY A 55 -9.63 -19.18 26.02
C GLY A 55 -9.32 -19.87 24.68
N PRO A 56 -10.29 -20.51 24.01
CA PRO A 56 -10.05 -21.22 22.74
C PRO A 56 -9.89 -20.28 21.53
N VAL A 57 -10.02 -18.96 21.71
CA VAL A 57 -9.98 -17.97 20.63
C VAL A 57 -8.63 -17.27 20.59
N LYS A 58 -7.98 -17.31 19.42
CA LYS A 58 -6.71 -16.62 19.14
C LYS A 58 -7.00 -15.27 18.48
N PHE A 59 -6.77 -14.17 19.19
CA PHE A 59 -6.82 -12.83 18.61
C PHE A 59 -5.42 -12.46 18.08
N LEU A 60 -5.30 -12.34 16.76
CA LEU A 60 -4.07 -11.98 16.05
C LEU A 60 -3.87 -10.45 16.04
N ILE A 61 -3.85 -9.83 17.22
CA ILE A 61 -3.73 -8.37 17.37
C ILE A 61 -2.40 -7.85 16.80
N GLY A 62 -1.34 -8.65 16.88
CA GLY A 62 -0.05 -8.34 16.25
C GLY A 62 -0.14 -8.22 14.72
N ASP A 63 -0.89 -9.10 14.07
CA ASP A 63 -1.04 -9.10 12.60
C ASP A 63 -1.81 -7.87 12.13
N PHE A 64 -2.88 -7.52 12.86
CA PHE A 64 -3.63 -6.29 12.58
C PHE A 64 -2.78 -5.03 12.77
N ALA A 65 -1.99 -4.94 13.84
CA ALA A 65 -1.06 -3.83 14.06
C ALA A 65 0.01 -3.76 12.96
N GLY A 66 0.50 -4.92 12.50
CA GLY A 66 1.40 -5.04 11.36
C GLY A 66 0.79 -4.47 10.08
N ALA A 67 -0.43 -4.89 9.75
CA ALA A 67 -1.16 -4.40 8.58
C ALA A 67 -1.44 -2.88 8.66
N LEU A 68 -1.72 -2.36 9.85
CA LEU A 68 -1.94 -0.92 10.06
C LEU A 68 -0.66 -0.12 9.84
N ILE A 69 0.49 -0.62 10.29
CA ILE A 69 1.80 -0.01 10.03
C ILE A 69 2.13 -0.07 8.54
N ASP A 70 1.92 -1.22 7.89
CA ASP A 70 2.17 -1.40 6.46
C ASP A 70 1.32 -0.43 5.63
N PHE A 71 0.05 -0.21 6.00
CA PHE A 71 -0.83 0.79 5.39
C PHE A 71 -0.28 2.22 5.51
N VAL A 72 0.19 2.61 6.70
CA VAL A 72 0.77 3.95 6.92
C VAL A 72 2.05 4.13 6.09
N ILE A 73 2.90 3.11 6.00
CA ILE A 73 4.12 3.14 5.19
C ILE A 73 3.77 3.30 3.71
N ILE A 74 2.85 2.49 3.18
CA ILE A 74 2.40 2.58 1.78
C ILE A 74 1.82 3.97 1.49
N ALA A 75 0.96 4.49 2.37
CA ALA A 75 0.39 5.83 2.22
C ALA A 75 1.49 6.91 2.18
N LEU A 76 2.50 6.81 3.04
CA LEU A 76 3.62 7.74 3.08
C LEU A 76 4.48 7.67 1.81
N VAL A 77 4.75 6.46 1.31
CA VAL A 77 5.53 6.25 0.09
C VAL A 77 4.78 6.78 -1.14
N ILE A 78 3.48 6.48 -1.28
CA ILE A 78 2.65 7.05 -2.35
C ILE A 78 2.66 8.58 -2.27
N PHE A 79 2.48 9.14 -1.08
CA PHE A 79 2.53 10.58 -0.88
C PHE A 79 3.86 11.19 -1.32
N LEU A 80 4.99 10.57 -0.97
CA LEU A 80 6.31 11.03 -1.42
C LEU A 80 6.45 10.97 -2.94
N ILE A 81 6.07 9.86 -3.58
CA ILE A 81 6.14 9.69 -5.03
C ILE A 81 5.32 10.77 -5.75
N VAL A 82 4.05 10.96 -5.35
CA VAL A 82 3.18 11.97 -5.94
C VAL A 82 3.73 13.38 -5.70
N LYS A 83 4.25 13.65 -4.50
CA LYS A 83 4.86 14.94 -4.16
C LYS A 83 6.09 15.23 -5.02
N TYR A 84 6.93 14.23 -5.29
CA TYR A 84 8.09 14.39 -6.16
C TYR A 84 7.67 14.61 -7.61
N MET A 85 6.72 13.83 -8.11
CA MET A 85 6.23 13.95 -9.48
C MET A 85 5.58 15.31 -9.75
N VAL A 86 4.70 15.79 -8.86
CA VAL A 86 4.07 17.12 -8.99
C VAL A 86 5.07 18.27 -8.88
N LYS A 87 6.20 18.05 -8.17
CA LYS A 87 7.26 19.06 -8.05
C LYS A 87 8.09 19.19 -9.33
N GLU A 88 8.14 18.14 -10.16
CA GLU A 88 8.91 18.13 -11.39
C GLU A 88 8.23 18.93 -12.52
N ASP A 89 6.89 18.96 -12.53
CA ASP A 89 6.10 19.78 -13.47
C ASP A 89 6.17 21.30 -13.16
N ALA A 90 6.68 21.68 -11.98
CA ALA A 90 6.78 23.06 -11.54
C ALA A 90 8.11 23.74 -11.92
N LYS A 91 8.91 23.12 -12.79
CA LYS A 91 10.22 23.61 -13.22
C LYS A 91 10.31 23.70 -14.75
#